data_AF-A0A6G0X946-F1
#
_entry.id   AF-A0A6G0X946-F1
#
_cell.length_a   1.000
_cell.length_b   1.000
_cell.length_c   1.000
_cell.angle_alpha   90.00
_cell.angle_beta   90.00
_cell.angle_gamma   90.00
#
_symmetry.space_group_name_H-M   'P 1'
#
loop_
_entity.id
_entity.type
_entity.pdbx_description
1 polymer ?
#
loop_
_entity_poly.entity_id
_entity_poly.type
_entity_poly.pdbx_seq_one_letter_code
_entity_poly.pdbx_strand_id
1 'polypeptide(L)'
;MTDWNISSAVGKLIIFVIGGWTQDGSIIAGLLMCQMVIVGCSQAADLMQDFKTGYLVGASAKSMIIAQIFGACMSCLIVPSVWIMMTSAYTIPGDVIQAPYGEVYRILGITAIQGLDGLPKYCGWFMLVGAIYTLVFNLFIDTCSESNNLLIKRIANYCPVPMAVAIGMIIPASFGLQGMVMSLICLYWEHKNPEQFKKTQYILAAGMFVGEGFSVLTQIIITLAGGSAPMHVVFGSGPGDA
;
A
#
# COMPACT_ATOMS: atom_id res chain seq x y z
N MET A 1 7.03 -11.50 -4.89
CA MET A 1 6.04 -10.43 -4.64
C MET A 1 4.83 -10.54 -5.59
N THR A 2 4.51 -11.73 -6.12
CA THR A 2 3.30 -11.97 -6.94
C THR A 2 2.05 -12.28 -6.08
N ASP A 3 2.24 -12.56 -4.79
CA ASP A 3 1.17 -12.80 -3.81
C ASP A 3 0.87 -11.51 -3.04
N TRP A 4 0.43 -10.47 -3.77
CA TRP A 4 -0.12 -9.27 -3.15
C TRP A 4 -1.64 -9.37 -3.15
N ASN A 5 -2.24 -9.03 -2.02
CA ASN A 5 -3.67 -9.05 -1.87
C ASN A 5 -4.39 -8.15 -2.89
N ILE A 6 -5.24 -8.75 -3.72
CA ILE A 6 -5.98 -8.07 -4.79
C ILE A 6 -7.13 -7.17 -4.27
N SER A 7 -7.34 -7.14 -2.95
CA SER A 7 -8.39 -6.38 -2.27
C SER A 7 -8.54 -4.94 -2.78
N SER A 8 -7.44 -4.19 -2.92
CA SER A 8 -7.52 -2.80 -3.41
C SER A 8 -8.06 -2.70 -4.84
N ALA A 9 -7.73 -3.65 -5.72
CA ALA A 9 -8.25 -3.65 -7.09
C ALA A 9 -9.75 -3.97 -7.12
N VAL A 10 -10.18 -4.98 -6.36
CA VAL A 10 -11.60 -5.36 -6.24
C VAL A 10 -12.42 -4.21 -5.63
N GLY A 11 -11.88 -3.56 -4.60
CA GLY A 11 -12.45 -2.36 -3.99
C GLY A 11 -12.66 -1.23 -5.00
N LYS A 12 -11.65 -0.90 -5.79
CA LYS A 12 -11.77 0.18 -6.79
C LYS A 12 -12.82 -0.13 -7.86
N LEU A 13 -12.98 -1.40 -8.25
CA LEU A 13 -14.02 -1.81 -9.19
C LEU A 13 -15.43 -1.63 -8.62
N ILE A 14 -15.64 -1.89 -7.32
CA ILE A 14 -16.97 -1.74 -6.72
C ILE A 14 -17.45 -0.27 -6.74
N ILE A 15 -16.54 0.71 -6.73
CA ILE A 15 -16.90 2.13 -6.86
C ILE A 15 -17.70 2.36 -8.15
N PHE A 16 -17.27 1.78 -9.27
CA PHE A 16 -17.95 1.92 -10.57
C PHE A 16 -19.31 1.23 -10.60
N VAL A 17 -19.43 0.07 -9.95
CA VAL A 17 -20.70 -0.67 -9.84
C VAL A 17 -21.73 0.14 -9.04
N ILE A 18 -21.32 0.68 -7.89
CA ILE A 18 -22.22 1.47 -7.02
C ILE A 18 -22.49 2.86 -7.61
N GLY A 19 -21.50 3.46 -8.26
CA GLY A 19 -21.64 4.73 -8.99
C GLY A 19 -22.68 4.67 -10.09
N GLY A 20 -22.74 3.55 -10.84
CA GLY A 20 -23.77 3.32 -11.85
C GLY A 20 -25.14 2.94 -11.29
N TRP A 21 -25.23 2.42 -10.06
CA TRP A 21 -26.48 2.00 -9.43
C TRP A 21 -27.18 3.13 -8.66
N THR A 22 -26.42 4.07 -8.10
CA THR A 22 -26.97 5.11 -7.23
C THR A 22 -27.61 6.23 -8.07
N GLN A 23 -28.95 6.37 -8.02
CA GLN A 23 -29.67 7.42 -8.77
C GLN A 23 -29.28 8.85 -8.32
N ASP A 24 -28.85 9.00 -7.08
CA ASP A 24 -28.45 10.29 -6.49
C ASP A 24 -27.00 10.69 -6.82
N GLY A 25 -26.22 9.84 -7.50
CA GLY A 25 -24.82 10.13 -7.84
C GLY A 25 -23.92 10.40 -6.61
N SER A 26 -24.19 9.74 -5.48
CA SER A 26 -23.45 9.98 -4.24
C SER A 26 -22.06 9.33 -4.26
N ILE A 27 -21.03 10.16 -4.44
CA ILE A 27 -19.61 9.75 -4.40
C ILE A 27 -19.28 9.08 -3.06
N ILE A 28 -19.85 9.60 -1.97
CA ILE A 28 -19.57 9.15 -0.59
C ILE A 28 -20.03 7.70 -0.41
N ALA A 29 -21.22 7.34 -0.91
CA ALA A 29 -21.74 5.98 -0.82
C ALA A 29 -20.83 4.99 -1.57
N GLY A 30 -20.36 5.35 -2.78
CA GLY A 30 -19.42 4.53 -3.55
C GLY A 30 -18.09 4.32 -2.84
N LEU A 31 -17.54 5.36 -2.20
CA LEU A 31 -16.30 5.28 -1.44
C LEU A 31 -16.44 4.45 -0.15
N LEU A 32 -17.56 4.55 0.56
CA LEU A 32 -17.83 3.75 1.75
C LEU A 32 -17.92 2.25 1.40
N MET A 33 -18.68 1.93 0.35
CA MET A 33 -18.80 0.55 -0.13
C MET A 33 -17.46 -0.01 -0.62
N CYS A 34 -16.67 0.82 -1.31
CA CYS A 34 -15.29 0.48 -1.67
C CYS A 34 -14.47 0.05 -0.46
N GLN A 35 -14.43 0.89 0.58
CA GLN A 35 -13.64 0.58 1.76
C GLN A 35 -14.13 -0.69 2.47
N MET A 36 -15.45 -0.92 2.53
CA MET A 36 -16.01 -2.15 3.11
C MET A 36 -15.55 -3.40 2.35
N VAL A 37 -15.57 -3.36 1.01
CA VAL A 37 -15.10 -4.47 0.18
C VAL A 37 -13.60 -4.69 0.36
N ILE A 38 -12.81 -3.61 0.41
CA ILE A 38 -11.36 -3.69 0.63
C ILE A 38 -11.06 -4.40 1.96
N VAL A 39 -11.69 -3.95 3.05
CA VAL A 39 -11.46 -4.54 4.39
C VAL A 39 -11.92 -5.99 4.42
N GLY A 40 -13.09 -6.30 3.85
CA GLY A 40 -13.61 -7.67 3.79
C GLY A 40 -12.71 -8.62 3.01
N CYS A 41 -12.29 -8.23 1.81
CA CYS A 41 -11.38 -9.02 0.99
C CYS A 41 -10.01 -9.18 1.65
N SER A 42 -9.48 -8.12 2.28
CA SER A 42 -8.20 -8.21 2.98
C SER A 42 -8.27 -9.14 4.16
N GLN A 43 -9.28 -8.96 5.02
CA GLN A 43 -9.40 -9.78 6.20
C GLN A 43 -9.56 -11.27 5.83
N ALA A 44 -10.28 -11.58 4.75
CA ALA A 44 -10.42 -12.94 4.26
C ALA A 44 -9.09 -13.52 3.72
N ALA A 45 -8.34 -12.74 2.94
CA ALA A 45 -7.05 -13.16 2.41
C ALA A 45 -6.04 -13.41 3.53
N ASP A 46 -5.92 -12.45 4.46
CA ASP A 46 -5.03 -12.51 5.60
C ASP A 46 -5.39 -13.72 6.47
N LEU A 47 -6.67 -13.93 6.77
CA LEU A 47 -7.19 -15.08 7.53
C LEU A 47 -6.80 -16.43 6.91
N MET A 48 -6.89 -16.57 5.59
CA MET A 48 -6.52 -17.81 4.89
C MET A 48 -5.02 -18.07 4.96
N GLN A 49 -4.20 -17.03 4.78
CA GLN A 49 -2.73 -17.13 4.88
C GLN A 49 -2.29 -17.49 6.31
N ASP A 50 -2.93 -16.83 7.28
CA ASP A 50 -2.81 -17.09 8.70
C ASP A 50 -3.12 -18.56 8.99
N PHE A 51 -4.30 -19.09 8.63
CA PHE A 51 -4.64 -20.49 8.92
C PHE A 51 -3.70 -21.49 8.26
N LYS A 52 -3.25 -21.21 7.03
CA LYS A 52 -2.27 -22.06 6.35
C LYS A 52 -0.95 -22.08 7.12
N THR A 53 -0.48 -20.93 7.58
CA THR A 53 0.74 -20.81 8.38
C THR A 53 0.58 -21.49 9.73
N GLY A 54 -0.55 -21.28 10.41
CA GLY A 54 -0.89 -21.95 11.66
C GLY A 54 -0.91 -23.46 11.53
N TYR A 55 -1.49 -23.99 10.44
CA TYR A 55 -1.46 -25.43 10.14
C TYR A 55 -0.03 -25.95 9.96
N LEU A 56 0.82 -25.24 9.22
CA LEU A 56 2.22 -25.64 8.98
C LEU A 56 3.08 -25.63 10.26
N VAL A 57 2.79 -24.74 11.21
CA VAL A 57 3.51 -24.65 12.49
C VAL A 57 2.89 -25.57 13.56
N GLY A 58 1.78 -26.25 13.26
CA GLY A 58 1.06 -27.10 14.21
C GLY A 58 0.29 -26.32 15.28
N ALA A 59 -0.03 -25.04 15.02
CA ALA A 59 -0.81 -24.21 15.91
C ALA A 59 -2.29 -24.63 15.91
N SER A 60 -2.96 -24.45 17.06
CA SER A 60 -4.40 -24.74 17.18
C SER A 60 -5.25 -23.68 16.45
N ALA A 61 -6.07 -24.12 15.49
CA ALA A 61 -6.99 -23.24 14.76
C ALA A 61 -7.97 -22.49 15.67
N LYS A 62 -8.35 -23.09 16.81
CA LYS A 62 -9.25 -22.44 17.79
C LYS A 62 -8.60 -21.23 18.45
N SER A 63 -7.35 -21.39 18.89
CA SER A 63 -6.59 -20.30 19.51
C SER A 63 -6.36 -19.15 18.53
N MET A 64 -6.17 -19.49 17.27
CA MET A 64 -5.96 -18.54 16.18
C MET A 64 -7.19 -17.67 15.89
N ILE A 65 -8.37 -18.29 15.80
CA ILE A 65 -9.65 -17.57 15.64
C ILE A 65 -9.88 -16.62 16.82
N ILE A 66 -9.64 -17.09 18.04
CA ILE A 66 -9.82 -16.26 19.25
C ILE A 66 -8.88 -15.06 19.21
N ALA A 67 -7.61 -15.26 18.83
CA ALA A 67 -6.64 -14.17 18.71
C ALA A 67 -7.05 -13.14 17.66
N GLN A 68 -7.57 -13.58 16.50
CA GLN A 68 -8.02 -12.68 15.44
C GLN A 68 -9.27 -11.89 15.83
N ILE A 69 -10.24 -12.52 16.50
CA ILE A 69 -11.43 -11.82 17.02
C ILE A 69 -10.98 -10.75 18.02
N PHE A 70 -10.09 -11.09 18.95
CA PHE A 70 -9.58 -10.14 19.92
C PHE A 70 -8.83 -8.98 19.24
N GLY A 71 -7.97 -9.28 18.27
CA GLY A 71 -7.27 -8.28 17.47
C GLY A 71 -8.22 -7.35 16.71
N ALA A 72 -9.25 -7.91 16.07
CA ALA A 72 -10.28 -7.15 15.37
C ALA A 72 -11.04 -6.23 16.33
N CYS A 73 -11.50 -6.75 17.48
CA CYS A 73 -12.19 -5.95 18.48
C CYS A 73 -11.33 -4.81 19.03
N MET A 74 -10.05 -5.07 19.32
CA MET A 74 -9.11 -4.03 19.77
C MET A 74 -8.87 -2.97 18.69
N SER A 75 -8.78 -3.39 17.42
CA SER A 75 -8.58 -2.46 16.30
C SER A 75 -9.74 -1.47 16.15
N CYS A 76 -10.98 -1.88 16.42
CA CYS A 76 -12.16 -1.01 16.38
C CYS A 76 -12.10 0.13 17.39
N LEU A 77 -11.33 -0.02 18.48
CA LEU A 77 -11.13 1.04 19.48
C LEU A 77 -9.89 1.87 19.16
N ILE A 78 -8.76 1.20 18.87
CA ILE A 78 -7.47 1.87 18.68
C ILE A 78 -7.48 2.73 17.41
N VAL A 79 -8.00 2.23 16.29
CA VAL A 79 -7.92 2.94 15.00
C VAL A 79 -8.68 4.27 15.02
N PRO A 80 -9.94 4.37 15.48
CA PRO A 80 -10.63 5.65 15.59
C PRO A 80 -9.97 6.61 16.59
N SER A 81 -9.44 6.09 17.71
CA SER A 81 -8.73 6.93 18.68
C SER A 81 -7.47 7.57 18.07
N VAL A 82 -6.66 6.80 17.35
CA VAL A 82 -5.48 7.34 16.65
C VAL A 82 -5.90 8.32 15.55
N TRP A 83 -6.99 8.05 14.83
CA TRP A 83 -7.52 8.97 13.82
C TRP A 83 -7.91 10.34 14.39
N ILE A 84 -8.62 10.37 15.51
CA ILE A 84 -8.99 11.62 16.21
C ILE A 84 -7.74 12.35 16.68
N MET A 85 -6.76 11.63 17.22
CA MET A 85 -5.50 12.21 17.69
C MET A 85 -4.72 12.84 16.52
N MET A 86 -4.66 12.16 15.39
CA MET A 86 -3.96 12.64 14.19
C MET A 86 -4.64 13.88 13.59
N THR A 87 -5.97 13.87 13.45
CA THR A 87 -6.75 15.00 12.92
C THR A 87 -6.80 16.21 13.85
N SER A 88 -6.55 16.01 15.15
CA SER A 88 -6.39 17.10 16.11
C SER A 88 -5.00 17.75 16.05
N ALA A 89 -3.97 16.99 15.66
CA ALA A 89 -2.59 17.45 15.59
C ALA A 89 -2.23 18.08 14.24
N TYR A 90 -2.79 17.55 13.15
CA TYR A 90 -2.45 17.93 11.78
C TYR A 90 -3.71 18.10 10.92
N THR A 91 -3.66 19.06 9.99
CA THR A 91 -4.67 19.18 8.95
C THR A 91 -4.40 18.17 7.84
N ILE A 92 -5.42 17.42 7.43
CA ILE A 92 -5.34 16.39 6.38
C ILE A 92 -6.35 16.72 5.28
N PRO A 93 -5.92 16.87 4.00
CA PRO A 93 -4.52 16.92 3.54
C PRO A 93 -3.83 18.23 3.93
N GLY A 94 -2.54 18.16 4.27
CA GLY A 94 -1.72 19.34 4.61
C GLY A 94 -0.25 19.14 4.27
N ASP A 95 0.58 20.13 4.59
CA ASP A 95 2.01 20.14 4.20
C ASP A 95 2.82 19.03 4.89
N VAL A 96 2.44 18.69 6.13
CA VAL A 96 3.13 17.66 6.94
C VAL A 96 2.61 16.26 6.61
N ILE A 97 1.29 16.10 6.48
CA ILE A 97 0.65 14.83 6.17
C ILE A 97 -0.08 14.95 4.84
N GLN A 98 0.59 14.48 3.79
CA GLN A 98 0.00 14.34 2.47
C GLN A 98 -0.82 13.04 2.41
N ALA A 99 -2.00 13.11 1.79
CA ALA A 99 -2.90 11.97 1.60
C ALA A 99 -2.98 11.57 0.11
N PRO A 100 -1.89 11.06 -0.50
CA PRO A 100 -1.82 10.81 -1.95
C PRO A 100 -2.89 9.81 -2.40
N TYR A 101 -3.13 8.76 -1.61
CA TYR A 101 -4.20 7.79 -1.88
C TYR A 101 -5.59 8.42 -1.75
N GLY A 102 -5.78 9.40 -0.88
CA GLY A 102 -7.06 10.12 -0.74
C GLY A 102 -7.47 10.80 -2.03
N GLU A 103 -6.52 11.46 -2.71
CA GLU A 103 -6.78 12.10 -4.01
C GLU A 103 -7.09 11.07 -5.09
N VAL A 104 -6.36 9.94 -5.12
CA VAL A 104 -6.62 8.84 -6.06
C VAL A 104 -8.05 8.31 -5.89
N TYR A 105 -8.50 8.04 -4.67
CA TYR A 105 -9.86 7.55 -4.43
C TYR A 105 -10.92 8.61 -4.71
N ARG A 106 -10.64 9.89 -4.42
CA ARG A 106 -11.51 11.02 -4.78
C ARG A 106 -11.74 11.08 -6.30
N ILE A 107 -10.68 11.02 -7.09
CA ILE A 107 -10.76 11.02 -8.56
C ILE A 107 -11.56 9.81 -9.03
N LEU A 108 -11.26 8.61 -8.53
CA LEU A 108 -12.01 7.39 -8.88
C LEU A 108 -13.51 7.51 -8.55
N GLY A 109 -13.86 8.11 -7.42
CA GLY A 109 -15.24 8.38 -7.05
C GLY A 109 -15.96 9.32 -8.02
N ILE A 110 -15.28 10.37 -8.48
CA ILE A 110 -15.81 11.29 -9.50
C ILE A 110 -15.98 10.55 -10.85
N THR A 111 -14.96 9.80 -11.29
CA THR A 111 -15.01 9.02 -12.54
C THR A 111 -16.15 8.01 -12.54
N ALA A 112 -16.45 7.40 -11.40
CA ALA A 112 -17.49 6.38 -11.30
C ALA A 112 -18.90 6.92 -11.57
N ILE A 113 -19.13 8.22 -11.38
CA ILE A 113 -20.44 8.86 -11.58
C ILE A 113 -20.48 9.65 -12.88
N GLN A 114 -19.43 10.41 -13.19
CA GLN A 114 -19.36 11.26 -14.39
C GLN A 114 -18.79 10.54 -15.62
N GLY A 115 -18.34 9.28 -15.47
CA GLY A 115 -17.65 8.55 -16.51
C GLY A 115 -16.28 9.14 -16.84
N LEU A 116 -15.72 8.76 -17.99
CA LEU A 116 -14.42 9.25 -18.45
C LEU A 116 -14.43 10.75 -18.81
N ASP A 117 -15.61 11.36 -18.95
CA ASP A 117 -15.77 12.79 -19.23
C ASP A 117 -15.41 13.68 -18.02
N GLY A 118 -15.44 13.11 -16.80
CA GLY A 118 -14.97 13.77 -15.58
C GLY A 118 -13.43 13.83 -15.45
N LEU A 119 -12.69 13.23 -16.39
CA LEU A 119 -11.23 13.13 -16.37
C LEU A 119 -10.58 14.04 -17.42
N PRO A 120 -9.30 14.46 -17.22
CA PRO A 120 -8.57 15.23 -18.23
C PRO A 120 -8.57 14.51 -19.59
N LYS A 121 -8.67 15.27 -20.70
CA LYS A 121 -8.84 14.76 -22.07
C LYS A 121 -7.94 13.58 -22.48
N TYR A 122 -6.71 13.52 -21.98
CA TYR A 122 -5.73 12.48 -22.33
C TYR A 122 -5.62 11.34 -21.31
N CYS A 123 -6.31 11.42 -20.17
CA CYS A 123 -6.18 10.46 -19.08
C CYS A 123 -6.58 9.05 -19.50
N GLY A 124 -7.71 8.90 -20.20
CA GLY A 124 -8.15 7.60 -20.73
C GLY A 124 -7.14 6.98 -21.71
N TRP A 125 -6.41 7.83 -22.46
CA TRP A 125 -5.38 7.36 -23.38
C TRP A 125 -4.13 6.87 -22.64
N PHE A 126 -3.70 7.59 -21.59
CA PHE A 126 -2.62 7.14 -20.71
C PHE A 126 -2.97 5.83 -19.99
N MET A 127 -4.22 5.65 -19.55
CA MET A 127 -4.68 4.40 -18.93
C MET A 127 -4.58 3.22 -19.91
N LEU A 128 -5.02 3.40 -21.15
CA LEU A 128 -4.98 2.35 -22.17
C LEU A 128 -3.55 2.00 -22.57
N VAL A 129 -2.70 3.01 -22.82
CA VAL A 129 -1.28 2.79 -23.12
C VAL A 129 -0.59 2.10 -21.95
N GLY A 130 -0.86 2.50 -20.70
CA GLY A 130 -0.34 1.86 -19.50
C GLY A 130 -0.80 0.40 -19.35
N ALA A 131 -2.07 0.11 -19.67
CA ALA A 131 -2.60 -1.25 -19.63
C ALA A 131 -1.95 -2.16 -20.68
N ILE A 132 -1.79 -1.67 -21.92
CA ILE A 132 -1.08 -2.41 -22.97
C ILE A 132 0.39 -2.61 -22.60
N TYR A 133 1.05 -1.56 -22.11
CA TYR A 133 2.44 -1.63 -21.67
C TYR A 133 2.62 -2.70 -20.59
N THR A 134 1.82 -2.66 -19.52
CA THR A 134 1.93 -3.63 -18.43
C THR A 134 1.63 -5.06 -18.89
N LEU A 135 0.65 -5.26 -19.77
CA LEU A 135 0.33 -6.57 -20.35
C LEU A 135 1.48 -7.12 -21.19
N VAL A 136 2.01 -6.33 -22.12
CA VAL A 136 3.13 -6.74 -22.99
C VAL A 136 4.38 -7.02 -22.16
N PHE A 137 4.67 -6.18 -21.16
CA PHE A 137 5.86 -6.31 -20.34
C PHE A 137 5.78 -7.51 -19.39
N ASN A 138 4.61 -7.79 -18.80
CA ASN A 138 4.41 -9.00 -17.98
C ASN A 138 4.51 -10.26 -18.84
N LEU A 139 3.87 -10.29 -20.02
CA LEU A 139 4.00 -11.42 -20.95
C LEU A 139 5.45 -11.65 -21.40
N PHE A 140 6.19 -10.57 -21.64
CA PHE A 140 7.61 -10.64 -21.94
C PHE A 140 8.42 -11.23 -20.79
N ILE A 141 8.22 -10.75 -19.55
CA ILE A 141 8.90 -11.27 -18.36
C ILE A 141 8.59 -12.76 -18.19
N ASP A 142 7.33 -13.18 -18.28
CA ASP A 142 6.93 -14.57 -18.10
C ASP A 142 7.54 -15.48 -19.18
N THR A 143 7.44 -15.07 -20.45
CA THR A 143 8.00 -15.83 -21.59
C THR A 143 9.52 -15.91 -21.54
N CYS A 144 10.19 -14.84 -21.11
CA CYS A 144 11.65 -14.79 -21.00
C CYS A 144 12.18 -15.51 -19.75
N SER A 145 11.41 -15.57 -18.66
CA SER A 145 11.77 -16.27 -17.43
C SER A 145 11.82 -17.79 -17.62
N GLU A 146 10.94 -18.34 -18.46
CA GLU A 146 10.89 -19.76 -18.83
C GLU A 146 11.89 -20.15 -19.94
N SER A 147 12.61 -19.20 -20.54
CA SER A 147 13.53 -19.47 -21.65
C SER A 147 14.82 -20.18 -21.20
N ASN A 148 15.31 -21.13 -22.01
CA ASN A 148 16.55 -21.88 -21.79
C ASN A 148 17.84 -21.03 -21.90
N ASN A 149 17.75 -19.79 -22.39
CA ASN A 149 18.90 -18.90 -22.54
C ASN A 149 19.24 -18.18 -21.22
N LEU A 150 20.43 -18.45 -20.66
CA LEU A 150 20.89 -17.87 -19.38
C LEU A 150 20.87 -16.33 -19.35
N LEU A 151 21.21 -15.67 -20.47
CA LEU A 151 21.20 -14.21 -20.57
C LEU A 151 19.78 -13.62 -20.47
N ILE A 152 18.82 -14.23 -21.16
CA ILE A 152 17.41 -13.79 -21.18
C ILE A 152 16.78 -14.01 -19.81
N LYS A 153 17.07 -15.15 -19.18
CA LYS A 153 16.64 -15.45 -17.81
C LYS A 153 17.22 -14.46 -16.79
N ARG A 154 18.48 -14.04 -16.96
CA ARG A 154 19.10 -13.04 -16.08
C ARG A 154 18.45 -11.67 -16.27
N ILE A 155 18.21 -11.24 -17.50
CA ILE A 155 17.53 -9.97 -17.80
C ILE A 155 16.10 -9.96 -17.24
N ALA A 156 15.35 -11.05 -17.41
CA ALA A 156 13.99 -11.19 -16.88
C ALA A 156 13.95 -11.09 -15.33
N ASN A 157 14.91 -11.72 -14.64
CA ASN A 157 14.96 -11.70 -13.17
C ASN A 157 15.36 -10.35 -12.56
N TYR A 158 16.09 -9.51 -13.29
CA TYR A 158 16.48 -8.16 -12.83
C TYR A 158 15.54 -7.06 -13.35
N CYS A 159 14.53 -7.41 -14.15
CA CYS A 159 13.60 -6.46 -14.71
C CYS A 159 12.61 -5.96 -13.63
N PRO A 160 12.40 -4.65 -13.47
CA PRO A 160 11.46 -4.14 -12.48
C PRO A 160 10.03 -4.53 -12.85
N VAL A 161 9.32 -5.14 -11.90
CA VAL A 161 7.92 -5.53 -12.09
C VAL A 161 7.07 -4.26 -12.26
N PRO A 162 6.23 -4.15 -13.31
CA PRO A 162 5.47 -2.93 -13.57
C PRO A 162 4.58 -2.47 -12.40
N MET A 163 4.03 -3.41 -11.63
CA MET A 163 3.25 -3.10 -10.42
C MET A 163 4.07 -2.37 -9.35
N ALA A 164 5.33 -2.77 -9.13
CA ALA A 164 6.22 -2.12 -8.18
C ALA A 164 6.59 -0.70 -8.63
N VAL A 165 6.81 -0.52 -9.94
CA VAL A 165 7.05 0.80 -10.53
C VAL A 165 5.85 1.72 -10.33
N ALA A 166 4.63 1.22 -10.56
CA ALA A 166 3.40 2.01 -10.38
C ALA A 166 3.22 2.47 -8.92
N ILE A 167 3.54 1.63 -7.94
CA ILE A 167 3.49 2.00 -6.52
C ILE A 167 4.46 3.14 -6.23
N GLY A 168 5.69 3.06 -6.75
CA GLY A 168 6.70 4.12 -6.60
C GLY A 168 6.31 5.46 -7.21
N MET A 169 5.39 5.49 -8.17
CA MET A 169 4.86 6.73 -8.75
C MET A 169 3.80 7.42 -7.87
N ILE A 170 3.13 6.67 -6.98
CA ILE A 170 2.06 7.20 -6.11
C ILE A 170 2.62 7.66 -4.76
N ILE A 171 3.64 6.95 -4.27
CA ILE A 171 4.18 7.16 -2.93
C ILE A 171 5.33 8.18 -2.98
N PRO A 172 5.47 9.06 -1.97
CA PRO A 172 6.60 9.98 -1.87
C PRO A 172 7.97 9.28 -1.94
N ALA A 173 8.97 9.98 -2.48
CA ALA A 173 10.33 9.46 -2.66
C ALA A 173 10.99 9.00 -1.34
N SER A 174 10.57 9.53 -0.19
CA SER A 174 11.05 9.12 1.14
C SER A 174 10.86 7.62 1.40
N PHE A 175 9.70 7.06 1.02
CA PHE A 175 9.44 5.62 1.14
C PHE A 175 10.34 4.79 0.23
N GLY A 176 10.62 5.30 -0.98
CA GLY A 176 11.56 4.66 -1.91
C GLY A 176 12.98 4.61 -1.33
N LEU A 177 13.44 5.70 -0.71
CA LEU A 177 14.75 5.78 -0.05
C LEU A 177 14.84 4.81 1.15
N GLN A 178 13.79 4.71 1.95
CA GLN A 178 13.72 3.74 3.05
C GLN A 178 13.79 2.30 2.52
N GLY A 179 13.08 2.01 1.43
CA GLY A 179 13.16 0.72 0.73
C GLY A 179 14.58 0.41 0.22
N MET A 180 15.30 1.42 -0.29
CA MET A 180 16.70 1.27 -0.70
C MET A 180 17.62 0.94 0.47
N VAL A 181 17.49 1.66 1.59
CA VAL A 181 18.27 1.37 2.82
C VAL A 181 17.98 -0.04 3.32
N MET A 182 16.71 -0.44 3.35
CA MET A 182 16.32 -1.81 3.70
C MET A 182 16.94 -2.83 2.75
N SER A 183 16.90 -2.59 1.43
CA SER A 183 17.48 -3.48 0.43
C SER A 183 18.99 -3.67 0.64
N LEU A 184 19.72 -2.60 0.96
CA LEU A 184 21.16 -2.68 1.28
C LEU A 184 21.43 -3.52 2.53
N ILE A 185 20.62 -3.35 3.58
CA ILE A 185 20.71 -4.15 4.81
C ILE A 185 20.45 -5.63 4.48
N CYS A 186 19.41 -5.92 3.70
CA CYS A 186 19.08 -7.27 3.27
C CYS A 186 20.19 -7.90 2.44
N LEU A 187 20.76 -7.18 1.46
CA LEU A 187 21.87 -7.68 0.62
C LEU A 187 23.12 -7.98 1.44
N TYR A 188 23.48 -7.09 2.37
CA TYR A 188 24.61 -7.32 3.26
C TYR A 188 24.39 -8.53 4.18
N TRP A 189 23.18 -8.67 4.73
CA TRP A 189 22.84 -9.79 5.60
C TRP A 189 22.80 -11.11 4.84
N GLU A 190 22.19 -11.13 3.65
CA GLU A 190 22.13 -12.31 2.78
C GLU A 190 23.54 -12.81 2.44
N HIS A 191 24.47 -11.89 2.15
CA HIS A 191 25.87 -12.25 1.87
C HIS A 191 26.58 -12.84 3.09
N LYS A 192 26.30 -12.32 4.30
CA LYS A 192 26.97 -12.75 5.52
C LYS A 192 26.41 -14.05 6.08
N ASN A 193 25.07 -14.20 6.13
CA ASN A 193 24.37 -15.32 6.76
C ASN A 193 23.07 -15.67 5.98
N PRO A 194 23.17 -16.43 4.88
CA PRO A 194 22.03 -16.71 4.00
C PRO A 194 20.95 -17.59 4.68
N GLU A 195 21.33 -18.53 5.55
CA GLU A 195 20.36 -19.41 6.22
C GLU A 195 19.49 -18.66 7.23
N GLN A 196 20.08 -17.74 7.99
CA GLN A 196 19.35 -16.91 8.94
C GLN A 196 18.49 -15.89 8.20
N PHE A 197 19.02 -15.27 7.14
CA PHE A 197 18.30 -14.30 6.33
C PHE A 197 16.98 -14.89 5.78
N LYS A 198 17.02 -16.12 5.23
CA LYS A 198 15.82 -16.80 4.72
C LYS A 198 14.69 -16.89 5.73
N LYS A 199 15.01 -17.07 7.02
CA LYS A 199 14.03 -17.23 8.11
C LYS A 199 13.55 -15.88 8.68
N THR A 200 14.40 -14.85 8.69
CA THR A 200 14.16 -13.62 9.47
C THR A 200 13.89 -12.39 8.60
N GLN A 201 14.14 -12.43 7.29
CA GLN A 201 13.94 -11.29 6.38
C GLN A 201 12.57 -10.63 6.49
N TYR A 202 11.49 -11.43 6.61
CA TYR A 202 10.13 -10.91 6.72
C TYR A 202 9.86 -10.25 8.07
N ILE A 203 10.46 -10.77 9.15
CA ILE A 203 10.36 -10.20 10.50
C ILE A 203 11.10 -8.86 10.55
N LEU A 204 12.29 -8.78 9.94
CA LEU A 204 13.04 -7.53 9.82
C LEU A 204 12.26 -6.47 9.04
N ALA A 205 11.68 -6.87 7.90
CA ALA A 205 10.86 -6.00 7.08
C ALA A 205 9.65 -5.46 7.85
N ALA A 206 8.88 -6.34 8.48
CA ALA A 206 7.73 -5.95 9.32
C ALA A 206 8.14 -5.03 10.47
N GLY A 207 9.25 -5.31 11.15
CA GLY A 207 9.76 -4.49 12.24
C GLY A 207 10.13 -3.07 11.82
N MET A 208 10.73 -2.89 10.64
CA MET A 208 11.04 -1.55 10.14
C MET A 208 9.79 -0.76 9.73
N PHE A 209 8.79 -1.42 9.14
CA PHE A 209 7.49 -0.78 8.87
C PHE A 209 6.76 -0.36 10.16
N VAL A 210 6.76 -1.23 11.18
CA VAL A 210 6.18 -0.91 12.50
C VAL A 210 6.93 0.25 13.17
N GLY A 211 8.25 0.27 13.07
CA GLY A 211 9.09 1.34 13.61
C GLY A 211 8.76 2.70 13.00
N GLU A 212 8.51 2.77 11.70
CA GLU A 212 8.05 3.98 11.03
C GLU A 212 6.70 4.45 11.59
N GLY A 213 5.71 3.56 11.67
CA GLY A 213 4.40 3.89 12.25
C GLY A 213 4.48 4.39 13.69
N PHE A 214 5.35 3.79 14.51
CA PHE A 214 5.57 4.22 15.89
C PHE A 214 6.24 5.60 15.97
N SER A 215 7.15 5.91 15.04
CA SER A 215 7.78 7.22 14.95
C SER A 215 6.77 8.33 14.63
N VAL A 216 5.83 8.07 13.71
CA VAL A 216 4.74 9.00 13.37
C VAL A 216 3.82 9.21 14.57
N LEU A 217 3.45 8.13 15.27
CA LEU A 217 2.64 8.22 16.49
C LEU A 217 3.31 9.10 17.55
N THR A 218 4.62 8.92 17.74
CA THR A 218 5.41 9.71 18.69
C THR A 218 5.45 11.19 18.29
N GLN A 219 5.60 11.49 16.99
CA GLN A 219 5.54 12.86 16.48
C GLN A 219 4.17 13.51 16.74
N ILE A 220 3.07 12.78 16.52
CA ILE A 220 1.71 13.28 16.82
C ILE A 220 1.58 13.66 18.30
N ILE A 221 2.08 12.81 19.21
CA ILE A 221 2.02 13.06 20.66
C ILE A 221 2.84 14.30 21.03
N ILE A 222 4.05 14.46 20.48
CA ILE A 222 4.92 15.62 20.73
C ILE A 222 4.24 16.92 20.25
N THR A 223 3.66 16.90 19.05
CA THR A 223 2.96 18.06 18.48
C THR A 223 1.74 18.46 19.32
N LEU A 224 0.96 17.49 19.81
CA LEU A 224 -0.15 17.76 20.72
C LEU A 224 0.29 18.32 22.07
N ALA A 225 1.48 17.95 22.55
CA ALA A 225 2.07 18.49 23.77
C ALA A 225 2.67 19.91 23.59
N GLY A 226 2.53 20.53 22.41
CA GLY A 226 3.08 21.84 22.10
C GLY A 226 4.58 21.83 21.76
N GLY A 227 5.17 20.66 21.58
CA GLY A 227 6.54 20.51 21.10
C GLY A 227 6.62 20.66 19.58
N SER A 228 7.66 21.34 19.09
CA SER A 228 8.03 21.26 17.67
C SER A 228 8.66 19.89 17.38
N ALA A 229 8.42 19.36 16.18
CA ALA A 229 9.02 18.10 15.77
C ALA A 229 10.56 18.21 15.84
N PRO A 230 11.26 17.24 16.48
CA PRO A 230 12.71 17.34 16.72
C PRO A 230 13.54 17.32 15.42
N MET A 231 12.96 16.90 14.28
CA MET A 231 13.53 17.07 12.95
C MET A 231 12.45 17.32 11.91
N HIS A 232 12.56 18.43 11.19
CA HIS A 232 11.90 18.64 9.90
C HIS A 232 12.86 18.22 8.79
N VAL A 233 12.69 17.03 8.22
CA VAL A 233 13.38 16.67 6.97
C VAL A 233 12.52 17.19 5.82
N VAL A 234 12.73 18.46 5.48
CA VAL A 234 12.14 19.05 4.26
C VAL A 234 13.06 18.71 3.11
N PHE A 235 12.61 17.86 2.19
CA PHE A 235 13.23 17.74 0.87
C PHE A 235 12.80 18.98 0.06
N GLY A 236 13.45 20.11 0.32
CA GLY A 236 13.06 21.39 -0.25
C GLY A 236 13.21 21.42 -1.78
N SER A 237 12.19 21.94 -2.45
CA SER A 237 12.43 23.04 -3.39
C SER A 237 13.02 24.21 -2.59
N GLY A 238 14.06 24.85 -3.11
CA GLY A 238 14.88 25.83 -2.40
C GLY A 238 14.13 27.05 -1.85
N PRO A 239 14.82 27.92 -1.08
CA PRO A 239 14.25 29.15 -0.56
C PRO A 239 14.00 30.16 -1.69
N GLY A 240 12.75 30.60 -1.83
CA GLY A 240 12.22 31.49 -2.88
C GLY A 240 11.14 30.74 -3.68
N ASP A 241 9.84 30.98 -3.49
CA ASP A 241 9.19 32.26 -3.66
C ASP A 241 8.04 32.49 -2.66
N ALA A 242 7.84 33.77 -2.34
CA ALA A 242 6.90 34.35 -1.38
C ALA A 242 5.41 34.18 -1.74
#